data_AF-A0A2R6JW92-F1
#
_entry.id   AF-A0A2R6JW92-F1
#
_cell.length_a   1.000
_cell.length_b   1.000
_cell.length_c   1.000
_cell.angle_alpha   90.00
_cell.angle_beta   90.00
_cell.angle_gamma   90.00
#
_symmetry.space_group_name_H-M   'P 1'
#
loop_
_entity.id
_entity.type
_entity.pdbx_description
1 polymer ?
#
loop_
_entity_poly.entity_id
_entity_poly.type
_entity_poly.pdbx_seq_one_letter_code
_entity_poly.pdbx_strand_id
1 'polypeptide(L)'
;MVGPDEVVVAHYPIRVALPIESPDPPFRRFKYRRAATDAVLAVTGGKGGVGKTTTALGLAAAAARSGRRPVVVDADRDCPDLATVSGTDGGGLARLAAGEPLGVAGTLTAGVTVLGARFDTDPGALSSALERLTDVERPVFLDCPAGAGRPAATPLRHATESVVVTRRTERAIVDGRKAAAMARRLDAAPRGVVVSRADAASNVAEMFDVPVLGCVPDVERCSPWRAAESAYDAVYAALVRPNS
;
A
#
# COMPACT_ATOMS: atom_id res chain seq x y z
N MET A 1 58.59 -17.63 27.94
CA MET A 1 57.94 -17.41 29.25
C MET A 1 57.15 -16.11 29.10
N VAL A 2 55.81 -16.17 29.18
CA VAL A 2 54.97 -15.78 30.34
C VAL A 2 54.86 -14.25 30.48
N GLY A 3 53.63 -13.74 30.63
CA GLY A 3 53.29 -12.31 30.76
C GLY A 3 53.48 -11.76 32.19
N PRO A 4 52.61 -10.87 32.71
CA PRO A 4 51.19 -10.64 32.36
C PRO A 4 51.02 -9.56 31.24
N ASP A 5 50.03 -8.68 31.08
CA ASP A 5 48.90 -8.14 31.89
C ASP A 5 47.68 -7.76 31.01
N GLU A 6 46.54 -7.49 31.66
CA GLU A 6 45.24 -7.07 31.08
C GLU A 6 44.58 -6.00 31.99
N VAL A 7 43.90 -4.97 31.44
CA VAL A 7 42.65 -4.39 32.00
C VAL A 7 42.02 -3.30 31.10
N VAL A 8 40.69 -3.37 31.04
CA VAL A 8 39.62 -2.53 30.42
C VAL A 8 39.62 -1.03 30.91
N VAL A 9 38.92 0.00 30.38
CA VAL A 9 37.77 0.17 29.42
C VAL A 9 37.87 1.56 28.73
N ALA A 10 37.26 1.77 27.53
CA ALA A 10 36.23 2.80 27.24
C ALA A 10 36.14 3.36 25.78
N HIS A 11 34.93 3.24 25.21
CA HIS A 11 34.26 4.12 24.20
C HIS A 11 34.76 4.29 22.74
N TYR A 12 33.76 4.28 21.84
CA TYR A 12 33.75 4.56 20.39
C TYR A 12 33.64 6.09 20.10
N PRO A 13 33.69 6.60 18.84
CA PRO A 13 33.64 5.89 17.56
C PRO A 13 34.70 6.26 16.50
N ILE A 14 34.92 5.34 15.55
CA ILE A 14 35.60 5.61 14.27
C ILE A 14 34.65 6.37 13.33
N ARG A 15 35.12 7.43 12.68
CA ARG A 15 34.38 8.12 11.60
C ARG A 15 34.55 7.39 10.27
N VAL A 16 33.59 6.52 9.93
CA VAL A 16 33.45 6.02 8.56
C VAL A 16 32.69 7.05 7.73
N ALA A 17 33.37 7.69 6.78
CA ALA A 17 32.72 8.54 5.78
C ALA A 17 32.10 7.64 4.70
N LEU A 18 30.81 7.35 4.84
CA LEU A 18 30.03 6.75 3.75
C LEU A 18 29.91 7.79 2.61
N PRO A 19 30.01 7.36 1.33
CA PRO A 19 29.76 8.26 0.21
C PRO A 19 28.32 8.80 0.30
N ILE A 20 28.19 10.12 0.26
CA ILE A 20 26.88 10.75 0.15
C ILE A 20 26.45 10.61 -1.31
N GLU A 21 25.62 9.60 -1.59
CA GLU A 21 24.94 9.52 -2.89
C GLU A 21 24.18 10.83 -3.15
N SER A 22 24.17 11.27 -4.41
CA SER A 22 23.56 12.54 -4.79
C SER A 22 22.12 12.63 -4.29
N PRO A 23 21.66 13.79 -3.78
CA PRO A 23 20.28 13.94 -3.36
C PRO A 23 19.35 13.60 -4.53
N ASP A 24 18.31 12.79 -4.26
CA ASP A 24 17.26 12.47 -5.23
C ASP A 24 16.84 13.75 -5.97
N PRO A 25 16.79 13.76 -7.32
CA PRO A 25 16.34 14.93 -8.05
C PRO A 25 14.93 15.31 -7.57
N PRO A 26 14.59 16.61 -7.46
CA PRO A 26 13.36 17.04 -6.83
C PRO A 26 12.13 16.57 -7.65
N PHE A 27 11.55 15.44 -7.23
CA PHE A 27 10.36 14.80 -7.81
C PHE A 27 9.14 15.71 -7.67
N ARG A 28 9.04 16.70 -8.57
CA ARG A 28 7.96 17.69 -8.61
C ARG A 28 7.04 17.49 -9.82
N ARG A 29 6.65 16.24 -10.10
CA ARG A 29 5.49 15.96 -10.96
C ARG A 29 4.24 16.35 -10.17
N PHE A 30 3.50 17.32 -10.69
CA PHE A 30 2.21 17.73 -10.12
C PHE A 30 1.25 16.53 -10.16
N LYS A 31 0.69 16.14 -9.01
CA LYS A 31 -0.33 15.11 -8.93
C LYS A 31 -1.58 15.63 -9.65
N TYR A 32 -1.80 15.18 -10.90
CA TYR A 32 -2.89 15.69 -11.74
C TYR A 32 -4.26 15.51 -11.06
N ARG A 33 -5.17 16.44 -11.33
CA ARG A 33 -6.50 16.50 -10.70
C ARG A 33 -7.47 15.47 -11.30
N ARG A 34 -7.17 14.19 -11.09
CA ARG A 34 -8.03 13.03 -11.40
C ARG A 34 -9.39 13.18 -10.69
N ALA A 35 -10.42 12.57 -11.26
CA ALA A 35 -11.66 12.32 -10.53
C ALA A 35 -11.38 11.39 -9.34
N ALA A 36 -12.06 11.59 -8.20
CA ALA A 36 -11.85 10.78 -7.00
C ALA A 36 -12.13 9.27 -7.22
N THR A 37 -13.00 8.96 -8.18
CA THR A 37 -13.31 7.59 -8.63
C THR A 37 -12.17 6.88 -9.36
N ASP A 38 -11.18 7.64 -9.85
CA ASP A 38 -10.10 7.19 -10.71
C ASP A 38 -8.73 7.62 -10.15
N ALA A 39 -8.66 7.77 -8.83
CA ALA A 39 -7.45 8.13 -8.08
C ALA A 39 -6.40 7.01 -8.08
N VAL A 40 -5.14 7.37 -7.78
CA VAL A 40 -4.07 6.40 -7.46
C VAL A 40 -3.95 6.32 -5.95
N LEU A 41 -4.47 5.25 -5.36
CA LEU A 41 -4.69 5.10 -3.92
C LEU A 41 -3.67 4.14 -3.31
N ALA A 42 -2.80 4.65 -2.45
CA ALA A 42 -1.88 3.82 -1.67
C ALA A 42 -2.64 3.13 -0.52
N VAL A 43 -2.67 1.80 -0.54
CA VAL A 43 -3.18 0.97 0.57
C VAL A 43 -2.00 0.67 1.49
N THR A 44 -1.86 1.47 2.54
CA THR A 44 -0.71 1.43 3.46
C THR A 44 -1.13 0.93 4.84
N GLY A 45 -0.19 0.52 5.69
CA GLY A 45 -0.50 -0.01 7.02
C GLY A 45 0.75 -0.26 7.87
N GLY A 46 0.61 -0.19 9.19
CA GLY A 46 1.74 -0.12 10.11
C GLY A 46 2.65 -1.35 10.21
N LYS A 47 2.17 -2.53 9.79
CA LYS A 47 2.88 -3.82 9.86
C LYS A 47 2.38 -4.77 8.77
N GLY A 48 3.14 -5.83 8.49
CA GLY A 48 2.66 -7.00 7.75
C GLY A 48 1.47 -7.67 8.46
N GLY A 49 0.66 -8.42 7.72
CA GLY A 49 -0.47 -9.17 8.26
C GLY A 49 -1.72 -8.34 8.65
N VAL A 50 -1.69 -7.00 8.55
CA VAL A 50 -2.88 -6.16 8.81
C VAL A 50 -3.94 -6.22 7.71
N GLY A 51 -3.72 -6.97 6.62
CA GLY A 51 -4.73 -7.17 5.56
C GLY A 51 -4.70 -6.12 4.45
N LYS A 52 -3.52 -5.60 4.10
CA LYS A 52 -3.31 -4.55 3.09
C LYS A 52 -3.68 -5.06 1.70
N THR A 53 -3.09 -6.17 1.27
CA THR A 53 -3.38 -6.95 0.06
C THR A 53 -4.87 -7.25 -0.08
N THR A 54 -5.47 -7.77 0.99
CA THR A 54 -6.89 -8.10 1.07
C THR A 54 -7.77 -6.84 0.91
N THR A 55 -7.32 -5.71 1.45
CA THR A 55 -8.02 -4.41 1.31
C THR A 55 -7.86 -3.84 -0.10
N ALA A 56 -6.68 -3.93 -0.71
CA ALA A 56 -6.44 -3.47 -2.07
C ALA A 56 -7.28 -4.26 -3.09
N LEU A 57 -7.31 -5.59 -2.98
CA LEU A 57 -8.17 -6.46 -3.77
C LEU A 57 -9.66 -6.25 -3.46
N GLY A 58 -10.04 -6.05 -2.20
CA GLY A 58 -11.42 -5.79 -1.78
C GLY A 58 -11.98 -4.47 -2.32
N LEU A 59 -11.22 -3.38 -2.18
CA LEU A 59 -11.57 -2.07 -2.74
C LEU A 59 -11.61 -2.09 -4.27
N ALA A 60 -10.72 -2.85 -4.91
CA ALA A 60 -10.79 -3.05 -6.35
C ALA A 60 -12.04 -3.85 -6.74
N ALA A 61 -12.37 -4.96 -6.07
CA ALA A 61 -13.60 -5.69 -6.35
C ALA A 61 -14.86 -4.81 -6.18
N ALA A 62 -14.87 -3.90 -5.20
CA ALA A 62 -15.93 -2.91 -5.03
C ALA A 62 -15.99 -1.88 -6.16
N ALA A 63 -14.83 -1.36 -6.61
CA ALA A 63 -14.75 -0.51 -7.78
C ALA A 63 -15.23 -1.23 -9.06
N ALA A 64 -14.90 -2.51 -9.23
CA ALA A 64 -15.39 -3.31 -10.35
C ALA A 64 -16.93 -3.50 -10.31
N ARG A 65 -17.50 -3.78 -9.13
CA ARG A 65 -18.96 -3.84 -8.93
C ARG A 65 -19.66 -2.50 -9.19
N SER A 66 -19.01 -1.37 -8.93
CA SER A 66 -19.53 -0.04 -9.28
C SER A 66 -19.38 0.35 -10.77
N GLY A 67 -18.94 -0.59 -11.62
CA GLY A 67 -18.79 -0.40 -13.07
C GLY A 67 -17.45 0.23 -13.49
N ARG A 68 -16.51 0.44 -12.56
CA ARG A 68 -15.15 0.87 -12.91
C ARG A 68 -14.30 -0.29 -13.42
N ARG A 69 -13.17 0.03 -14.03
CA ARG A 69 -12.13 -0.93 -14.42
C ARG A 69 -10.91 -0.71 -13.53
N PRO A 70 -10.85 -1.24 -12.31
CA PRO A 70 -9.73 -0.98 -11.41
C PRO A 70 -8.44 -1.70 -11.82
N VAL A 71 -7.32 -1.24 -11.29
CA VAL A 71 -6.01 -1.89 -11.33
C VAL A 71 -5.53 -2.08 -9.90
N VAL A 72 -4.94 -3.23 -9.56
CA VAL A 72 -4.19 -3.42 -8.31
C VAL A 72 -2.74 -3.71 -8.65
N VAL A 73 -1.83 -3.01 -7.97
CA VAL A 73 -0.39 -3.06 -8.20
C VAL A 73 0.29 -3.60 -6.95
N ASP A 74 1.12 -4.61 -7.12
CA ASP A 74 2.02 -5.10 -6.08
C ASP A 74 3.19 -4.13 -5.95
N ALA A 75 3.29 -3.45 -4.80
CA ALA A 75 4.42 -2.57 -4.49
C ALA A 75 5.23 -3.07 -3.28
N ASP A 76 4.84 -4.17 -2.63
CA ASP A 76 5.63 -4.82 -1.57
C ASP A 76 6.65 -5.77 -2.18
N ARG A 77 7.59 -5.22 -2.95
CA ARG A 77 8.63 -5.98 -3.67
C ARG A 77 9.51 -6.85 -2.77
N ASP A 78 9.61 -6.49 -1.50
CA ASP A 78 10.40 -7.23 -0.51
C ASP A 78 9.65 -8.47 0.00
N CYS A 79 8.31 -8.49 -0.13
CA CYS A 79 7.44 -9.60 0.25
C CYS A 79 6.16 -9.66 -0.64
N PRO A 80 6.29 -9.92 -1.95
CA PRO A 80 5.18 -9.81 -2.89
C PRO A 80 4.15 -10.93 -2.67
N ASP A 81 3.01 -10.59 -2.09
CA ASP A 81 1.92 -11.53 -1.80
C ASP A 81 0.68 -11.35 -2.69
N LEU A 82 0.58 -10.24 -3.45
CA LEU A 82 -0.61 -9.91 -4.24
C LEU A 82 -0.99 -11.02 -5.22
N ALA A 83 -0.03 -11.47 -6.05
CA ALA A 83 -0.24 -12.52 -7.05
C ALA A 83 -0.73 -13.84 -6.44
N THR A 84 -0.18 -14.20 -5.27
CA THR A 84 -0.54 -15.40 -4.51
C THR A 84 -1.96 -15.28 -3.94
N VAL A 85 -2.32 -14.13 -3.39
CA VAL A 85 -3.65 -13.88 -2.79
C VAL A 85 -4.75 -13.74 -3.86
N SER A 86 -4.44 -13.23 -5.05
CA SER A 86 -5.38 -13.13 -6.19
C SER A 86 -5.44 -14.38 -7.08
N GLY A 87 -4.51 -15.32 -6.94
CA GLY A 87 -4.40 -16.50 -7.81
C GLY A 87 -3.97 -16.17 -9.24
N THR A 88 -3.11 -15.17 -9.41
CA THR A 88 -2.67 -14.65 -10.73
C THR A 88 -1.17 -14.78 -10.93
N ASP A 89 -0.66 -14.44 -12.12
CA ASP A 89 0.78 -14.38 -12.35
C ASP A 89 1.44 -13.18 -11.65
N GLY A 90 2.65 -13.38 -11.12
CA GLY A 90 3.51 -12.30 -10.61
C GLY A 90 4.34 -11.57 -11.68
N GLY A 91 4.12 -11.85 -12.97
CA GLY A 91 4.89 -11.23 -14.05
C GLY A 91 4.37 -9.86 -14.48
N GLY A 92 3.15 -9.50 -14.10
CA GLY A 92 2.43 -8.35 -14.66
C GLY A 92 3.09 -6.99 -14.40
N LEU A 93 3.68 -6.78 -13.21
CA LEU A 93 4.42 -5.54 -12.91
C LEU A 93 5.62 -5.36 -13.86
N ALA A 94 6.43 -6.41 -14.02
CA ALA A 94 7.60 -6.42 -14.89
C ALA A 94 7.21 -6.19 -16.37
N ARG A 95 6.13 -6.84 -16.81
CA ARG A 95 5.62 -6.75 -18.18
C ARG A 95 5.08 -5.37 -18.52
N LEU A 96 4.32 -4.73 -17.61
CA LEU A 96 3.91 -3.34 -17.78
C LEU A 96 5.12 -2.41 -17.85
N ALA A 97 6.09 -2.58 -16.95
CA ALA A 97 7.31 -1.76 -16.93
C ALA A 97 8.11 -1.85 -18.23
N ALA A 98 8.26 -3.07 -18.77
CA ALA A 98 9.07 -3.35 -19.96
C ALA A 98 8.49 -2.80 -21.27
N GLY A 99 7.16 -2.63 -21.36
CA GLY A 99 6.54 -2.12 -22.58
C GLY A 99 5.09 -2.53 -22.83
N GLU A 100 4.59 -3.58 -22.18
CA GLU A 100 3.30 -4.18 -22.55
C GLU A 100 2.10 -3.24 -22.28
N PRO A 101 1.05 -3.29 -23.12
CA PRO A 101 -0.23 -2.66 -22.82
C PRO A 101 -0.84 -3.26 -21.54
N LEU A 102 -1.52 -2.44 -20.73
CA LEU A 102 -2.10 -2.82 -19.44
C LEU A 102 -3.03 -4.06 -19.51
N GLY A 103 -3.74 -4.25 -20.63
CA GLY A 103 -4.62 -5.41 -20.86
C GLY A 103 -3.91 -6.71 -21.26
N VAL A 104 -2.60 -6.65 -21.57
CA VAL A 104 -1.72 -7.82 -21.72
C VAL A 104 -0.93 -8.03 -20.44
N ALA A 105 -0.40 -6.94 -19.87
CA ALA A 105 0.42 -6.95 -18.66
C ALA A 105 -0.32 -7.54 -17.45
N GLY A 106 -1.55 -7.12 -17.15
CA GLY A 106 -2.25 -7.56 -15.94
C GLY A 106 -3.27 -8.67 -16.19
N THR A 107 -3.23 -9.71 -15.35
CA THR A 107 -4.25 -10.76 -15.34
C THR A 107 -5.59 -10.20 -14.84
N LEU A 108 -6.70 -10.55 -15.53
CA LEU A 108 -8.04 -10.08 -15.20
C LEU A 108 -8.77 -11.08 -14.29
N THR A 109 -9.14 -10.66 -13.07
CA THR A 109 -9.95 -11.45 -12.14
C THR A 109 -11.09 -10.61 -11.57
N ALA A 110 -12.33 -11.11 -11.61
CA ALA A 110 -13.54 -10.39 -11.16
C ALA A 110 -13.69 -8.93 -11.67
N GLY A 111 -13.19 -8.63 -12.88
CA GLY A 111 -13.19 -7.27 -13.46
C GLY A 111 -11.99 -6.39 -13.04
N VAL A 112 -11.15 -6.87 -12.12
CA VAL A 112 -9.92 -6.23 -11.64
C VAL A 112 -8.72 -6.66 -12.49
N THR A 113 -7.93 -5.70 -12.97
CA THR A 113 -6.60 -5.99 -13.56
C THR A 113 -5.56 -6.05 -12.46
N VAL A 114 -4.92 -7.21 -12.26
CA VAL A 114 -3.89 -7.41 -11.24
C VAL A 114 -2.50 -7.38 -11.88
N LEU A 115 -1.61 -6.56 -11.32
CA LEU A 115 -0.20 -6.44 -11.66
C LEU A 115 0.63 -6.94 -10.48
N GLY A 116 0.70 -8.27 -10.34
CA GLY A 116 1.54 -8.93 -9.35
C GLY A 116 3.03 -8.75 -9.63
N ALA A 117 3.85 -8.91 -8.59
CA ALA A 117 5.32 -8.93 -8.68
C ALA A 117 5.91 -10.30 -8.32
N ARG A 118 7.23 -10.41 -8.45
CA ARG A 118 8.06 -11.54 -7.98
C ARG A 118 9.34 -11.02 -7.33
N PHE A 119 9.98 -11.85 -6.50
CA PHE A 119 11.28 -11.56 -5.90
C PHE A 119 12.41 -11.29 -6.92
N ASP A 120 12.32 -11.85 -8.13
CA ASP A 120 13.30 -11.67 -9.23
C ASP A 120 12.99 -10.47 -10.15
N THR A 121 11.97 -9.66 -9.84
CA THR A 121 11.62 -8.47 -10.63
C THR A 121 12.75 -7.42 -10.55
N ASP A 122 13.11 -6.78 -11.66
CA ASP A 122 14.05 -5.63 -11.67
C ASP A 122 13.62 -4.52 -10.66
N PRO A 123 14.54 -3.95 -9.85
CA PRO A 123 14.23 -2.87 -8.91
C PRO A 123 13.55 -1.63 -9.50
N GLY A 124 13.94 -1.20 -10.70
CA GLY A 124 13.38 -0.02 -11.38
C GLY A 124 11.96 -0.24 -11.90
N ALA A 125 11.58 -1.49 -12.19
CA ALA A 125 10.29 -1.83 -12.79
C ALA A 125 9.06 -1.30 -12.04
N LEU A 126 9.11 -1.16 -10.71
CA LEU A 126 7.99 -0.58 -9.96
C LEU A 126 7.78 0.89 -10.33
N SER A 127 8.85 1.71 -10.36
CA SER A 127 8.75 3.11 -10.78
C SER A 127 8.26 3.21 -12.23
N SER A 128 8.86 2.44 -13.15
CA SER A 128 8.46 2.42 -14.56
C SER A 128 6.99 2.01 -14.78
N ALA A 129 6.47 1.07 -13.99
CA ALA A 129 5.06 0.68 -14.04
C ALA A 129 4.14 1.77 -13.44
N LEU A 130 4.52 2.38 -12.32
CA LEU A 130 3.74 3.45 -11.67
C LEU A 130 3.68 4.73 -12.52
N GLU A 131 4.76 5.10 -13.18
CA GLU A 131 4.76 6.20 -14.15
C GLU A 131 3.76 5.94 -15.28
N ARG A 132 3.77 4.73 -15.86
CA ARG A 132 2.83 4.33 -16.93
C ARG A 132 1.37 4.27 -16.48
N LEU A 133 1.11 4.13 -15.17
CA LEU A 133 -0.25 4.18 -14.60
C LEU A 133 -0.71 5.61 -14.25
N THR A 134 0.21 6.58 -14.20
CA THR A 134 -0.06 7.97 -13.75
C THR A 134 -1.05 8.71 -14.66
N ASP A 135 -1.16 8.33 -15.94
CA ASP A 135 -2.05 8.95 -16.93
C ASP A 135 -3.25 8.05 -17.33
N VAL A 136 -3.38 6.85 -16.74
CA VAL A 136 -4.48 5.91 -17.06
C VAL A 136 -5.76 6.27 -16.29
N GLU A 137 -6.84 6.62 -17.01
CA GLU A 137 -8.18 6.95 -16.47
C GLU A 137 -8.92 5.73 -15.88
N ARG A 138 -8.36 5.16 -14.83
CA ARG A 138 -8.84 3.99 -14.06
C ARG A 138 -8.47 4.19 -12.58
N PRO A 139 -9.27 3.70 -11.61
CA PRO A 139 -8.81 3.62 -10.23
C PRO A 139 -7.64 2.63 -10.12
N VAL A 140 -6.57 3.06 -9.45
CA VAL A 140 -5.35 2.26 -9.25
C VAL A 140 -5.10 2.12 -7.75
N PHE A 141 -5.05 0.90 -7.25
CA PHE A 141 -4.74 0.60 -5.84
C PHE A 141 -3.32 0.06 -5.73
N LEU A 142 -2.47 0.72 -4.94
CA LEU A 142 -1.10 0.29 -4.69
C LEU A 142 -1.05 -0.44 -3.36
N ASP A 143 -0.86 -1.77 -3.36
CA ASP A 143 -0.57 -2.48 -2.12
C ASP A 143 0.88 -2.19 -1.71
N CYS A 144 1.02 -1.23 -0.79
CA CYS A 144 2.31 -0.69 -0.39
C CYS A 144 3.06 -1.69 0.50
N PRO A 145 4.38 -1.60 0.69
CA PRO A 145 5.05 -2.41 1.69
C PRO A 145 4.71 -2.01 3.12
N ALA A 146 4.99 -2.91 4.06
CA ALA A 146 4.64 -2.73 5.48
C ALA A 146 5.38 -1.56 6.16
N GLY A 147 4.63 -0.76 6.94
CA GLY A 147 5.17 0.23 7.87
C GLY A 147 5.40 1.61 7.28
N ALA A 148 6.42 2.30 7.80
CA ALA A 148 6.76 3.70 7.49
C ALA A 148 8.22 3.87 7.04
N GLY A 149 8.81 2.79 6.51
CA GLY A 149 10.22 2.74 6.08
C GLY A 149 10.45 3.18 4.63
N ARG A 150 11.72 3.09 4.18
CA ARG A 150 12.12 3.43 2.80
C ARG A 150 11.31 2.69 1.71
N PRO A 151 10.99 1.38 1.82
CA PRO A 151 10.22 0.68 0.77
C PRO A 151 8.86 1.34 0.48
N ALA A 152 8.19 1.88 1.50
CA ALA A 152 6.89 2.52 1.34
C ALA A 152 6.95 3.86 0.58
N ALA A 153 8.13 4.47 0.47
CA ALA A 153 8.26 5.80 -0.11
C ALA A 153 7.94 5.81 -1.62
N THR A 154 8.36 4.82 -2.39
CA THR A 154 8.15 4.76 -3.84
C THR A 154 6.65 4.75 -4.23
N PRO A 155 5.80 3.83 -3.72
CA PRO A 155 4.37 3.88 -4.04
C PRO A 155 3.67 5.10 -3.43
N LEU A 156 4.04 5.56 -2.22
CA LEU A 156 3.45 6.75 -1.62
C LEU A 156 3.73 8.04 -2.42
N ARG A 157 4.90 8.18 -3.05
CA ARG A 157 5.19 9.32 -3.94
C ARG A 157 4.30 9.36 -5.19
N HIS A 158 3.96 8.19 -5.75
CA HIS A 158 3.12 8.06 -6.95
C HIS A 158 1.61 8.11 -6.66
N ALA A 159 1.19 7.74 -5.44
CA ALA A 159 -0.20 7.80 -5.03
C ALA A 159 -0.69 9.26 -4.93
N THR A 160 -1.90 9.53 -5.42
CA THR A 160 -2.60 10.80 -5.21
C THR A 160 -3.00 10.97 -3.74
N GLU A 161 -3.52 9.90 -3.13
CA GLU A 161 -4.01 9.85 -1.75
C GLU A 161 -3.77 8.43 -1.17
N SER A 162 -4.06 8.21 0.12
CA SER A 162 -3.91 6.88 0.74
C SER A 162 -5.12 6.42 1.56
N VAL A 163 -5.17 5.11 1.84
CA VAL A 163 -6.06 4.48 2.82
C VAL A 163 -5.18 3.72 3.81
N VAL A 164 -5.41 3.92 5.10
CA VAL A 164 -4.61 3.30 6.17
C VAL A 164 -5.34 2.07 6.70
N VAL A 165 -4.75 0.89 6.52
CA VAL A 165 -5.28 -0.38 7.03
C VAL A 165 -4.68 -0.66 8.41
N THR A 166 -5.54 -0.96 9.37
CA THR A 166 -5.15 -1.30 10.75
C THR A 166 -6.05 -2.36 11.36
N ARG A 167 -5.69 -2.86 12.54
CA ARG A 167 -6.52 -3.72 13.40
C ARG A 167 -6.85 -2.98 14.70
N ARG A 168 -7.83 -3.47 15.45
CA ARG A 168 -8.23 -2.90 16.76
C ARG A 168 -7.19 -3.00 17.88
N THR A 169 -6.03 -3.62 17.66
CA THR A 169 -4.97 -3.70 18.68
C THR A 169 -4.18 -2.39 18.74
N GLU A 170 -3.86 -1.94 19.96
CA GLU A 170 -3.12 -0.69 20.21
C GLU A 170 -1.83 -0.61 19.37
N ARG A 171 -1.05 -1.69 19.32
CA ARG A 171 0.18 -1.76 18.52
C ARG A 171 -0.07 -1.52 17.02
N ALA A 172 -1.15 -2.07 16.46
CA ALA A 172 -1.52 -1.85 15.06
C ALA A 172 -1.99 -0.40 14.83
N ILE A 173 -2.78 0.17 15.74
CA ILE A 173 -3.20 1.58 15.72
C ILE A 173 -1.97 2.51 15.74
N VAL A 174 -1.06 2.32 16.69
CA VAL A 174 0.17 3.12 16.84
C VAL A 174 1.05 3.05 15.61
N ASP A 175 1.23 1.87 15.01
CA ASP A 175 2.03 1.74 13.79
C ASP A 175 1.29 2.24 12.54
N GLY A 176 -0.04 2.11 12.49
CA GLY A 176 -0.88 2.70 11.45
C GLY A 176 -0.82 4.23 11.44
N ARG A 177 -0.75 4.88 12.62
CA ARG A 177 -0.50 6.32 12.74
C ARG A 177 0.88 6.73 12.18
N LYS A 178 1.90 5.87 12.29
CA LYS A 178 3.23 6.12 11.67
C LYS A 178 3.16 6.03 10.14
N ALA A 179 2.43 5.04 9.61
CA ALA A 179 2.18 4.93 8.17
C ALA A 179 1.38 6.13 7.64
N ALA A 180 0.34 6.57 8.35
CA ALA A 180 -0.42 7.78 8.05
C ALA A 180 0.45 9.05 8.00
N ALA A 181 1.34 9.23 8.98
CA ALA A 181 2.27 10.35 9.02
C ALA A 181 3.33 10.30 7.89
N MET A 182 3.79 9.12 7.51
CA MET A 182 4.68 8.93 6.35
C MET A 182 3.98 9.25 5.03
N ALA A 183 2.72 8.80 4.87
CA ALA A 183 1.91 9.09 3.69
C ALA A 183 1.66 10.60 3.49
N ARG A 184 1.38 11.34 4.58
CA ARG A 184 1.28 12.81 4.54
C ARG A 184 2.59 13.51 4.18
N ARG A 185 3.74 12.99 4.62
CA ARG A 185 5.08 13.52 4.27
C ARG A 185 5.48 13.30 2.81
N LEU A 186 4.70 12.51 2.06
CA LEU A 186 4.91 12.22 0.63
C LEU A 186 3.68 12.66 -0.20
N ASP A 187 2.92 13.63 0.32
CA ASP A 187 1.74 14.24 -0.28
C ASP A 187 0.62 13.24 -0.65
N ALA A 188 0.62 12.03 -0.09
CA ALA A 188 -0.40 11.01 -0.30
C ALA A 188 -1.29 10.93 0.95
N ALA A 189 -1.95 12.04 1.28
CA ALA A 189 -2.71 12.19 2.51
C ALA A 189 -3.76 11.06 2.68
N PRO A 190 -3.90 10.47 3.88
CA PRO A 190 -4.95 9.49 4.14
C PRO A 190 -6.35 10.09 3.97
N ARG A 191 -7.16 9.45 3.13
CA ARG A 191 -8.62 9.66 3.02
C ARG A 191 -9.36 9.16 4.26
N GLY A 192 -8.81 8.13 4.90
CA GLY A 192 -9.37 7.52 6.08
C GLY A 192 -8.74 6.17 6.42
N VAL A 193 -9.34 5.51 7.40
CA VAL A 193 -8.86 4.25 7.99
C VAL A 193 -9.82 3.10 7.69
N VAL A 194 -9.27 1.93 7.37
CA VAL A 194 -10.01 0.66 7.28
C VAL A 194 -9.58 -0.22 8.45
N VAL A 195 -10.55 -0.71 9.23
CA VAL A 195 -10.29 -1.60 10.37
C VAL A 195 -10.55 -3.04 9.95
N SER A 196 -9.48 -3.83 9.78
CA SER A 196 -9.58 -5.22 9.33
C SER A 196 -9.76 -6.21 10.48
N ARG A 197 -10.46 -7.31 10.17
CA ARG A 197 -10.83 -8.38 11.11
C ARG A 197 -11.55 -7.83 12.34
N ALA A 198 -12.61 -7.05 12.08
CA ALA A 198 -13.39 -6.33 13.07
C ALA A 198 -14.79 -5.98 12.56
N ASP A 199 -15.76 -5.97 13.46
CA ASP A 199 -17.16 -5.58 13.19
C ASP A 199 -17.48 -4.15 13.67
N ALA A 200 -16.57 -3.50 14.42
CA ALA A 200 -16.78 -2.18 15.02
C ALA A 200 -15.48 -1.37 15.18
N ALA A 201 -15.60 -0.04 15.02
CA ALA A 201 -14.47 0.89 14.96
C ALA A 201 -14.11 1.61 16.28
N SER A 202 -14.80 1.31 17.38
CA SER A 202 -14.93 2.23 18.54
C SER A 202 -13.61 2.77 19.09
N ASN A 203 -12.58 1.93 19.22
CA ASN A 203 -11.27 2.31 19.76
C ASN A 203 -10.25 2.75 18.70
N VAL A 204 -10.67 2.92 17.44
CA VAL A 204 -9.83 3.36 16.31
C VAL A 204 -10.20 4.77 15.87
N ALA A 205 -11.48 5.12 15.85
CA ALA A 205 -11.97 6.41 15.38
C ALA A 205 -11.38 7.61 16.15
N GLU A 206 -11.23 7.48 17.47
CA GLU A 206 -10.63 8.52 18.34
C GLU A 206 -9.10 8.64 18.19
N MET A 207 -8.45 7.65 17.57
CA MET A 207 -6.99 7.52 17.51
C MET A 207 -6.39 8.03 16.20
N PHE A 208 -7.21 8.41 15.22
CA PHE A 208 -6.80 8.97 13.93
C PHE A 208 -7.50 10.30 13.66
N ASP A 209 -6.78 11.20 13.02
CA ASP A 209 -7.22 12.54 12.59
C ASP A 209 -7.93 12.53 11.22
N VAL A 210 -8.46 11.37 10.82
CA VAL A 210 -9.15 11.09 9.55
C VAL A 210 -10.25 10.05 9.79
N PRO A 211 -11.36 10.08 9.04
CA PRO A 211 -12.51 9.21 9.32
C PRO A 211 -12.18 7.73 9.16
N VAL A 212 -12.84 6.89 9.96
CA VAL A 212 -12.90 5.45 9.67
C VAL A 212 -13.89 5.24 8.53
N LEU A 213 -13.40 4.75 7.39
CA LEU A 213 -14.19 4.48 6.20
C LEU A 213 -15.07 3.22 6.34
N GLY A 214 -14.67 2.31 7.25
CA GLY A 214 -15.45 1.14 7.64
C GLY A 214 -14.65 0.09 8.38
N CYS A 215 -15.34 -0.98 8.77
CA CYS A 215 -14.76 -2.18 9.36
C CYS A 215 -15.02 -3.38 8.45
N VAL A 216 -14.02 -4.26 8.32
CA VAL A 216 -14.12 -5.47 7.51
C VAL A 216 -14.07 -6.68 8.45
N PRO A 217 -15.10 -7.55 8.46
CA PRO A 217 -15.13 -8.72 9.34
C PRO A 217 -14.03 -9.73 9.00
N ASP A 218 -13.77 -10.66 9.92
CA ASP A 218 -12.81 -11.74 9.67
C ASP A 218 -13.42 -12.85 8.81
N VAL A 219 -12.65 -13.39 7.85
CA VAL A 219 -13.16 -14.31 6.82
C VAL A 219 -12.92 -15.80 7.13
N GLU A 220 -12.31 -16.11 8.27
CA GLU A 220 -12.05 -17.48 8.73
C GLU A 220 -13.27 -18.17 9.37
N ARG A 221 -14.39 -17.46 9.59
CA ARG A 221 -15.62 -17.99 10.22
C ARG A 221 -16.75 -18.11 9.21
N CYS A 222 -17.20 -19.33 8.94
CA CYS A 222 -18.12 -19.70 7.85
C CYS A 222 -19.33 -18.75 7.62
N SER A 223 -19.68 -18.55 6.34
CA SER A 223 -20.57 -17.51 5.81
C SER A 223 -20.06 -16.04 5.71
N PRO A 224 -18.75 -15.70 5.71
CA PRO A 224 -18.32 -14.30 5.89
C PRO A 224 -18.05 -13.54 4.59
N TRP A 225 -17.87 -14.22 3.46
CA TRP A 225 -17.32 -13.58 2.24
C TRP A 225 -18.21 -12.46 1.71
N ARG A 226 -19.54 -12.64 1.76
CA ARG A 226 -20.51 -11.60 1.40
C ARG A 226 -20.51 -10.42 2.39
N ALA A 227 -20.26 -10.67 3.68
CA ALA A 227 -20.17 -9.61 4.67
C ALA A 227 -18.90 -8.76 4.47
N ALA A 228 -17.76 -9.40 4.16
CA ALA A 228 -16.54 -8.71 3.77
C ALA A 228 -16.70 -7.98 2.41
N GLU A 229 -17.41 -8.57 1.45
CA GLU A 229 -17.75 -7.95 0.16
C GLU A 229 -18.56 -6.66 0.35
N SER A 230 -19.69 -6.74 1.07
CA SER A 230 -20.53 -5.58 1.38
C SER A 230 -19.81 -4.54 2.24
N ALA A 231 -18.90 -4.95 3.12
CA ALA A 231 -18.04 -4.02 3.85
C ALA A 231 -17.09 -3.25 2.92
N TYR A 232 -16.45 -3.91 1.94
CA TYR A 232 -15.63 -3.22 0.95
C TYR A 232 -16.44 -2.32 0.02
N ASP A 233 -17.67 -2.70 -0.34
CA ASP A 233 -18.59 -1.83 -1.09
C ASP A 233 -18.94 -0.56 -0.31
N ALA A 234 -19.25 -0.68 0.99
CA ALA A 234 -19.49 0.46 1.87
C ALA A 234 -18.24 1.35 2.04
N VAL A 235 -17.06 0.76 2.24
CA VAL A 235 -15.78 1.48 2.35
C VAL A 235 -15.46 2.21 1.05
N TYR A 236 -15.62 1.59 -0.12
CA TYR A 236 -15.38 2.23 -1.41
C TYR A 236 -16.39 3.36 -1.67
N ALA A 237 -17.67 3.14 -1.36
CA ALA A 237 -18.73 4.14 -1.44
C ALA A 237 -18.60 5.31 -0.43
N ALA A 238 -17.79 5.15 0.63
CA ALA A 238 -17.33 6.25 1.47
C ALA A 238 -16.10 6.94 0.85
N LEU A 239 -15.12 6.16 0.39
CA LEU A 239 -13.84 6.62 -0.16
C LEU A 239 -14.00 7.54 -1.38
N VAL A 240 -14.94 7.27 -2.28
CA VAL A 240 -15.14 8.08 -3.52
C VAL A 240 -16.09 9.27 -3.38
N ARG A 241 -16.63 9.55 -2.18
CA ARG A 241 -17.45 10.75 -1.96
C ARG A 241 -16.61 12.02 -2.10
N PRO A 242 -17.15 13.12 -2.65
CA PRO A 242 -16.49 14.42 -2.55
C PRO A 242 -16.22 14.78 -1.08
N ASN A 243 -15.13 15.50 -0.81
CA ASN A 243 -15.05 16.23 0.46
C ASN A 243 -16.07 17.37 0.41
N SER A 244 -16.99 17.34 1.36
CA SER A 244 -17.92 18.43 1.70
C SER A 244 -17.21 19.55 2.44
#